data_AF-A0A941YPH5-F1
#
_entry.id   AF-A0A941YPH5-F1
#
_cell.length_a   1.000
_cell.length_b   1.000
_cell.length_c   1.000
_cell.angle_alpha   90.00
_cell.angle_beta   90.00
_cell.angle_gamma   90.00
#
_symmetry.space_group_name_H-M   'P 1'
#
loop_
_entity.id
_entity.type
_entity.pdbx_description
1 polymer ?
#
loop_
_entity_poly.entity_id
_entity_poly.type
_entity_poly.pdbx_seq_one_letter_code
_entity_poly.pdbx_strand_id
1 'polypeptide(L)'
;MARLVDQIKEALAAFKCLKTPPALIGGLALAAHNVVRATQDVDFLADAADADALDAILLDLGYRCLHRSEDAANYLRGDDGMDFLFAHRPST
;
A
#
# COMPACT_ATOMS: atom_id res chain seq x y z
N MET A 1 10.74 -10.54 -9.42
CA MET A 1 10.82 -9.17 -9.98
C MET A 1 9.58 -8.77 -10.77
N ALA A 2 9.14 -9.53 -11.80
CA ALA A 2 7.95 -9.16 -12.60
C ALA A 2 6.68 -8.96 -11.73
N ARG A 3 6.40 -9.90 -10.82
CA ARG A 3 5.20 -9.87 -9.96
C ARG A 3 5.04 -8.60 -9.11
N LEU A 4 6.14 -8.08 -8.53
CA LEU A 4 6.11 -6.90 -7.65
C LEU A 4 5.86 -5.61 -8.44
N VAL A 5 6.50 -5.46 -9.59
CA VAL A 5 6.29 -4.29 -10.46
C VAL A 5 4.86 -4.27 -10.99
N ASP A 6 4.30 -5.43 -11.32
CA ASP A 6 2.92 -5.55 -11.77
C ASP A 6 1.94 -5.25 -10.63
N GLN A 7 2.23 -5.70 -9.41
CA GLN A 7 1.47 -5.36 -8.20
C GLN A 7 1.41 -3.85 -7.94
N ILE A 8 2.54 -3.15 -8.08
CA ILE A 8 2.60 -1.69 -7.92
C ILE A 8 1.79 -1.00 -9.02
N LYS A 9 1.88 -1.47 -10.26
CA LYS A 9 1.10 -0.89 -11.38
C LYS A 9 -0.40 -1.08 -11.16
N GLU A 10 -0.83 -2.26 -10.72
CA GLU A 10 -2.23 -2.55 -10.38
C GLU A 10 -2.71 -1.63 -9.25
N ALA A 11 -1.93 -1.52 -8.17
CA ALA A 11 -2.24 -0.67 -7.03
C ALA A 11 -2.35 0.81 -7.45
N LEU A 12 -1.37 1.34 -8.17
CA LEU A 12 -1.38 2.73 -8.66
C LEU A 12 -2.55 3.00 -9.63
N ALA A 13 -2.96 2.00 -10.42
CA ALA A 13 -4.13 2.13 -11.28
C ALA A 13 -5.43 2.19 -10.46
N ALA A 14 -5.53 1.35 -9.43
CA ALA A 14 -6.70 1.29 -8.55
C ALA A 14 -6.83 2.54 -7.66
N PHE A 15 -5.72 3.08 -7.16
CA PHE A 15 -5.72 4.26 -6.27
C PHE A 15 -6.13 5.57 -6.94
N LYS A 16 -6.38 5.59 -8.25
CA LYS A 16 -6.88 6.78 -8.96
C LYS A 16 -8.23 7.30 -8.45
N CYS A 17 -9.00 6.45 -7.76
CA CYS A 17 -10.28 6.85 -7.17
C CYS A 17 -10.16 7.46 -5.77
N LEU A 18 -8.97 7.43 -5.15
CA LEU A 18 -8.74 8.01 -3.82
C LEU A 18 -8.65 9.53 -3.90
N LYS A 19 -9.00 10.19 -2.79
CA LYS A 19 -8.94 11.66 -2.72
C LYS A 19 -7.51 12.14 -2.67
N THR A 20 -6.65 11.42 -1.94
CA THR A 20 -5.22 11.74 -1.82
C THR A 20 -4.40 10.58 -2.38
N PRO A 21 -3.48 10.83 -3.34
CA PRO A 21 -2.57 9.80 -3.82
C PRO A 21 -1.66 9.30 -2.68
N PRO A 22 -1.55 7.97 -2.49
CA PRO A 22 -0.67 7.41 -1.48
C PRO A 22 0.80 7.53 -1.91
N ALA A 23 1.70 7.58 -0.93
CA ALA A 23 3.14 7.62 -1.16
C ALA A 23 3.76 6.24 -0.93
N LEU A 24 4.57 5.75 -1.88
CA LEU A 24 5.39 4.56 -1.69
C LEU A 24 6.52 4.89 -0.72
N ILE A 25 6.66 4.10 0.35
CA ILE A 25 7.68 4.27 1.39
C ILE A 25 8.52 2.98 1.53
N GLY A 26 9.34 2.89 2.59
CA GLY A 26 10.03 1.64 2.92
C GLY A 26 11.18 1.24 2.00
N GLY A 27 11.52 -0.04 2.02
CA GLY A 27 12.70 -0.59 1.32
C GLY A 27 12.63 -0.48 -0.20
N LEU A 28 11.43 -0.56 -0.77
CA LEU A 28 11.20 -0.43 -2.20
C LEU A 28 11.39 1.02 -2.70
N ALA A 29 10.98 2.01 -1.92
CA ALA A 29 11.26 3.42 -2.23
C ALA A 29 12.77 3.70 -2.26
N LEU A 30 13.53 3.07 -1.37
CA LEU A 30 15.01 3.18 -1.33
C LEU A 30 15.69 2.52 -2.54
N ALA A 31 15.11 1.46 -3.10
CA ALA A 31 15.62 0.82 -4.31
C ALA A 31 15.56 1.75 -5.53
N ALA A 32 14.55 2.63 -5.63
CA ALA A 32 14.49 3.68 -6.65
C ALA A 32 15.65 4.70 -6.52
N HIS A 33 16.30 4.75 -5.36
CA HIS A 33 17.50 5.56 -5.08
C HIS A 33 18.79 4.71 -5.04
N ASN A 34 18.82 3.53 -5.67
CA ASN A 34 19.96 2.60 -5.72
C ASN A 34 20.43 2.06 -4.35
N VAL A 35 19.56 2.05 -3.34
CA VAL A 35 19.84 1.42 -2.04
C VAL A 35 19.07 0.10 -1.96
N VAL A 36 19.76 -1.02 -2.14
CA VAL A 36 19.15 -2.36 -2.15
C VAL A 36 19.11 -2.93 -0.71
N ARG A 37 17.90 -3.22 -0.21
CA ARG A 37 17.67 -4.04 0.99
C ARG A 37 16.83 -5.28 0.62
N ALA A 38 16.95 -6.33 1.42
CA ALA A 38 16.42 -7.67 1.12
C ALA A 38 14.89 -7.85 1.30
N THR A 39 14.15 -6.80 1.68
CA THR A 39 12.70 -6.89 1.96
C THR A 39 11.90 -6.83 0.67
N GLN A 40 10.98 -7.78 0.48
CA GLN A 40 10.11 -7.90 -0.72
C GLN A 40 8.76 -7.20 -0.56
N ASP A 41 8.54 -6.51 0.55
CA ASP A 41 7.24 -6.00 0.97
C ASP A 41 7.01 -4.57 0.43
N VAL A 42 5.76 -4.24 0.10
CA VAL A 42 5.38 -2.91 -0.42
C VAL A 42 4.73 -2.09 0.70
N ASP A 43 5.34 -0.96 1.06
CA ASP A 43 4.80 -0.05 2.07
C ASP A 43 4.20 1.21 1.44
N PHE A 44 3.00 1.60 1.86
CA PHE A 44 2.35 2.85 1.47
C PHE A 44 2.00 3.73 2.69
N LEU A 45 2.15 5.05 2.53
CA LEU A 45 1.49 6.04 3.38
C LEU A 45 0.22 6.53 2.67
N ALA A 46 -0.94 6.32 3.29
CA ALA A 46 -2.24 6.69 2.75
C ALA A 46 -2.99 7.65 3.68
N ASP A 47 -4.01 8.35 3.17
CA ASP A 47 -4.89 9.17 4.01
C ASP A 47 -5.81 8.26 4.84
N ALA A 48 -5.94 8.53 6.14
CA ALA A 48 -6.82 7.76 7.02
C ALA A 48 -8.28 7.81 6.56
N ALA A 49 -8.70 8.92 5.94
CA ALA A 49 -10.05 9.07 5.41
C ALA A 49 -10.37 8.12 4.25
N ASP A 50 -9.34 7.60 3.57
CA ASP A 50 -9.46 6.69 2.44
C ASP A 50 -9.30 5.21 2.86
N ALA A 51 -9.13 4.92 4.17
CA ALA A 51 -8.82 3.58 4.67
C ALA A 51 -9.89 2.53 4.35
N ASP A 52 -11.18 2.88 4.41
CA ASP A 52 -12.27 1.93 4.11
C ASP A 52 -12.39 1.66 2.61
N ALA A 53 -12.17 2.68 1.78
CA ALA A 53 -12.15 2.53 0.33
C ALA A 53 -10.95 1.67 -0.12
N LEU A 54 -9.78 1.88 0.49
CA LEU A 54 -8.58 1.07 0.28
C LEU A 54 -8.81 -0.40 0.62
N ASP A 55 -9.44 -0.68 1.77
CA ASP A 55 -9.76 -2.05 2.17
C ASP A 55 -10.63 -2.76 1.12
N ALA A 56 -11.73 -2.12 0.70
CA ALA A 56 -12.62 -2.68 -0.32
C ALA A 56 -11.91 -2.98 -1.64
N ILE A 57 -11.05 -2.06 -2.10
CA ILE A 57 -10.26 -2.23 -3.32
C ILE A 57 -9.29 -3.40 -3.20
N LEU A 58 -8.57 -3.52 -2.08
CA LEU A 58 -7.59 -4.59 -1.89
C LEU A 58 -8.27 -5.95 -1.80
N LEU A 59 -9.43 -6.04 -1.16
CA LEU A 59 -10.22 -7.27 -1.14
C LEU A 59 -10.70 -7.67 -2.55
N ASP A 60 -11.14 -6.71 -3.38
CA ASP A 60 -11.53 -6.96 -4.79
C ASP A 60 -10.35 -7.41 -5.65
N LEU A 61 -9.14 -6.89 -5.39
CA LEU A 61 -7.89 -7.30 -6.02
C LEU A 61 -7.36 -8.67 -5.56
N GLY A 62 -8.08 -9.34 -4.66
CA GLY A 62 -7.76 -10.68 -4.16
C GLY A 62 -6.78 -10.71 -3.00
N TYR A 63 -6.55 -9.60 -2.32
CA TYR A 63 -5.77 -9.60 -1.07
C TYR A 63 -6.63 -10.09 0.09
N ARG A 64 -5.96 -10.68 1.08
CA ARG A 64 -6.50 -10.99 2.39
C ARG A 64 -5.99 -9.98 3.40
N CYS A 65 -6.89 -9.36 4.16
CA CYS A 65 -6.54 -8.55 5.31
C CYS A 65 -5.99 -9.46 6.43
N LEU A 66 -4.75 -9.20 6.87
CA LEU A 66 -4.13 -9.88 8.01
C LEU A 66 -4.38 -9.12 9.30
N HIS A 67 -4.26 -7.80 9.24
CA HIS A 67 -4.43 -6.91 10.36
C HIS A 67 -4.92 -5.55 9.87
N ARG A 68 -5.79 -4.90 10.64
CA ARG A 68 -6.27 -3.54 10.40
C ARG A 68 -6.56 -2.84 11.72
N SER A 69 -6.15 -1.58 11.79
CA SER A 69 -6.37 -0.66 12.90
C SER A 69 -6.63 0.75 12.34
N GLU A 70 -6.83 1.71 13.23
CA GLU A 70 -6.95 3.13 12.88
C GLU A 70 -5.66 3.69 12.24
N ASP A 71 -4.50 3.15 12.60
CA ASP A 71 -3.20 3.71 12.20
C ASP A 71 -2.48 2.91 11.11
N ALA A 72 -2.80 1.63 10.96
CA ALA A 72 -2.11 0.74 10.05
C ALA A 72 -2.95 -0.45 9.57
N ALA A 73 -2.58 -0.99 8.42
CA ALA A 73 -3.15 -2.23 7.87
C ALA A 73 -2.12 -3.07 7.11
N ASN A 74 -2.27 -4.39 7.16
CA ASN A 74 -1.39 -5.35 6.50
C ASN A 74 -2.22 -6.32 5.66
N TYR A 75 -1.84 -6.47 4.40
CA TYR A 75 -2.54 -7.30 3.42
C TYR A 75 -1.59 -8.29 2.74
N LEU A 76 -2.13 -9.43 2.32
CA LEU A 76 -1.36 -10.48 1.67
C LEU A 76 -2.10 -11.03 0.45
N ARG A 77 -1.39 -11.18 -0.68
CA ARG A 77 -1.88 -11.89 -1.87
C ARG A 77 -0.85 -12.95 -2.27
N GLY A 78 -1.14 -14.22 -1.95
CA GLY A 78 -0.15 -15.29 -2.03
C GLY A 78 0.94 -15.11 -0.96
N ASP A 79 2.19 -14.97 -1.39
CA ASP A 79 3.34 -14.66 -0.52
C ASP A 79 3.74 -13.18 -0.57
N ASP A 80 3.03 -12.35 -1.35
CA ASP A 80 3.36 -10.94 -1.57
C ASP A 80 2.60 -10.05 -0.57
N GLY A 81 3.34 -9.34 0.29
CA GLY A 81 2.82 -8.46 1.34
C GLY A 81 2.66 -7.01 0.91
N MET A 82 1.61 -6.35 1.40
CA MET A 82 1.37 -4.91 1.22
C MET A 82 0.91 -4.26 2.53
N ASP A 83 1.67 -3.27 2.97
CA ASP A 83 1.53 -2.62 4.26
C ASP A 83 1.15 -1.14 4.08
N PHE A 84 0.27 -0.66 4.94
CA PHE A 84 -0.21 0.72 4.94
C PHE A 84 -0.04 1.35 6.31
N LEU A 85 0.45 2.59 6.32
CA LEU A 85 0.33 3.53 7.43
C LEU A 85 -0.68 4.60 7.04
N PHE A 86 -1.57 4.95 7.97
CA PHE A 86 -2.61 5.95 7.76
C PHE A 86 -2.20 7.30 8.36
N ALA A 87 -2.20 8.33 7.50
CA ALA A 87 -1.92 9.70 7.87
C ALA A 87 -3.20 10.39 8.35
N HIS A 88 -3.22 10.80 9.62
CA HIS A 88 -4.28 11.63 10.19
C HIS A 88 -3.94 13.10 9.99
N ARG A 89 -4.61 13.74 9.03
CA ARG A 89 -4.44 15.17 8.77
C ARG A 89 -5.54 15.95 9.52
N PRO A 90 -5.20 16.98 10.31
CA PRO A 90 -6.19 17.90 10.84
C PRO A 90 -6.99 18.51 9.68
N SER A 91 -8.31 18.44 9.75
CA SER A 91 -9.18 19.18 8.85
C SER A 91 -8.96 20.68 9.08
N THR A 92 -8.24 21.34 8.16
CA THR A 92 -8.16 22.80 8.06
C THR A 92 -9.52 23.42 7.76
#